data_AF-I4ANN7-F1
#
_entry.id   AF-I4ANN7-F1
#
_cell.length_a   1.000
_cell.length_b   1.000
_cell.length_c   1.000
_cell.angle_alpha   90.00
_cell.angle_beta   90.00
_cell.angle_gamma   90.00
#
_symmetry.space_group_name_H-M   'P 1'
#
loop_
_entity.id
_entity.type
_entity.pdbx_description
1 polymer ?
#
loop_
_entity_poly.entity_id
_entity_poly.type
_entity_poly.pdbx_seq_one_letter_code
_entity_poly.pdbx_strand_id
1 'polypeptide(L)'
;MKDKIIYIFIVASFIVGLIGAGLTFTEKLSEQGEYLIQGGFTLAQWWGIYLIFKNGTTKNTFYWQIIRFLLGVLVFGVFFKIMHWPFAGIMLMVSLLGISFTYLVRFVAKNDFSVLSILKFLWVFSTGILSFLSITRIIPKNNNTISFIPLILFCMLFTLFLSQEYKSKKALK
;
A
#
# COMPACT_ATOMS: atom_id res chain seq x y z
N MET A 1 6.13 -5.30 23.82
CA MET A 1 7.47 -4.89 23.32
C MET A 1 7.64 -5.06 21.81
N LYS A 2 7.18 -6.18 21.21
CA LYS A 2 7.34 -6.44 19.76
C LYS A 2 6.77 -5.37 18.82
N ASP A 3 5.67 -4.69 19.20
CA ASP A 3 5.08 -3.65 18.35
C ASP A 3 5.92 -2.38 18.29
N LYS A 4 6.61 -2.03 19.38
CA LYS A 4 7.52 -0.86 19.42
C LYS A 4 8.62 -0.94 18.36
N ILE A 5 9.17 -2.14 18.15
CA ILE A 5 10.21 -2.39 17.16
C ILE A 5 9.69 -2.11 15.74
N ILE A 6 8.47 -2.55 15.42
CA ILE A 6 7.87 -2.35 14.11
C ILE A 6 7.64 -0.85 13.84
N TYR A 7 7.19 -0.07 14.84
CA TYR A 7 7.07 1.39 14.68
C TYR A 7 8.41 2.05 14.39
N ILE A 8 9.48 1.64 15.09
CA ILE A 8 10.83 2.17 14.85
C ILE A 8 11.25 1.89 13.41
N PHE A 9 11.01 0.68 12.89
CA PHE A 9 11.29 0.37 11.49
C PHE A 9 10.51 1.24 10.52
N ILE A 10 9.21 1.45 10.74
CA ILE A 10 8.38 2.30 9.86
C ILE A 10 8.90 3.74 9.86
N VAL A 11 9.17 4.31 11.04
CA VAL A 11 9.67 5.69 11.17
C VAL A 11 11.05 5.82 10.54
N ALA A 12 11.96 4.87 10.77
CA ALA A 12 13.27 4.86 10.14
C ALA A 12 13.19 4.81 8.61
N SER A 13 12.37 3.91 8.05
CA SER A 13 12.13 3.83 6.60
C SER A 13 11.52 5.12 6.04
N PHE A 14 10.63 5.77 6.79
CA PHE A 14 10.05 7.06 6.41
C PHE A 14 11.09 8.18 6.38
N ILE A 15 11.98 8.24 7.39
CA ILE A 15 13.09 9.19 7.44
C ILE A 15 14.03 8.99 6.25
N VAL A 16 14.36 7.74 5.89
CA VAL A 16 15.16 7.44 4.70
C VAL A 16 14.51 7.99 3.43
N GLY A 17 13.19 7.82 3.28
CA GLY A 17 12.45 8.39 2.16
C GLY A 17 12.49 9.93 2.11
N LEU A 18 12.38 10.59 3.27
CA LEU A 18 12.49 12.05 3.38
C LEU A 18 13.89 12.57 3.07
N ILE A 19 14.94 11.87 3.53
CA ILE A 19 16.33 12.20 3.18
C ILE A 19 16.52 12.09 1.67
N GLY A 20 16.01 11.02 1.06
CA GLY A 20 16.01 10.87 -0.40
C GLY A 20 15.35 12.05 -1.11
N ALA A 21 14.18 12.50 -0.62
CA ALA A 21 13.51 13.69 -1.14
C ALA A 21 14.37 14.95 -1.02
N GLY A 22 15.04 15.15 0.11
CA GLY A 22 15.99 16.26 0.28
C GLY A 22 17.14 16.21 -0.75
N LEU A 23 17.70 15.02 -1.00
CA LEU A 23 18.80 14.83 -1.94
C LEU A 23 18.39 15.06 -3.40
N THR A 24 17.13 14.79 -3.77
CA THR A 24 16.65 15.07 -5.14
C THR A 24 16.68 16.55 -5.52
N PHE A 25 16.67 17.47 -4.55
CA PHE A 25 16.84 18.91 -4.83
C PHE A 25 18.28 19.30 -5.19
N THR A 26 19.24 18.40 -4.97
CA THR A 26 20.64 18.62 -5.37
C THR A 26 20.89 17.95 -6.72
N GLU A 27 21.20 18.73 -7.75
CA GLU A 27 21.39 18.24 -9.12
C GLU A 27 22.41 17.10 -9.22
N LYS A 28 23.42 17.10 -8.34
CA LYS A 28 24.52 16.12 -8.32
C LYS A 28 24.12 14.76 -7.73
N LEU A 29 23.04 14.67 -6.95
CA LEU A 29 22.61 13.45 -6.24
C LEU A 29 21.16 13.06 -6.56
N SER A 30 20.59 13.58 -7.65
CA SER A 30 19.17 13.37 -7.99
C SER A 30 18.81 11.88 -8.13
N GLU A 31 19.61 11.10 -8.87
CA GLU A 31 19.36 9.66 -9.07
C GLU A 31 19.41 8.89 -7.75
N GLN A 32 20.41 9.17 -6.90
CA GLN A 32 20.54 8.51 -5.58
C GLN A 32 19.37 8.87 -4.66
N GLY A 33 18.92 10.14 -4.71
CA GLY A 33 17.74 10.61 -4.01
C GLY A 33 16.49 9.83 -4.40
N GLU A 34 16.27 9.59 -5.71
CA GLU A 34 15.12 8.82 -6.20
C GLU A 34 15.09 7.38 -5.68
N TYR A 35 16.24 6.68 -5.68
CA TYR A 35 16.32 5.33 -5.12
C TYR A 35 16.01 5.30 -3.62
N LEU A 36 16.47 6.29 -2.86
CA LEU A 36 16.20 6.40 -1.43
C LEU A 36 14.73 6.71 -1.13
N ILE A 37 14.10 7.59 -1.92
CA ILE A 37 12.65 7.86 -1.88
C ILE A 37 11.89 6.54 -2.09
N GLN A 38 12.17 5.86 -3.20
CA GLN A 38 11.45 4.65 -3.57
C GLN A 38 11.65 3.55 -2.52
N GLY A 39 12.89 3.28 -2.11
CA GLY A 39 13.21 2.26 -1.12
C GLY A 39 12.61 2.56 0.25
N GLY A 40 12.83 3.78 0.76
CA GLY A 40 12.36 4.19 2.09
C GLY A 40 10.83 4.12 2.22
N PHE A 41 10.11 4.71 1.27
CA PHE A 41 8.64 4.70 1.32
C PHE A 41 8.05 3.32 1.06
N THR A 42 8.63 2.52 0.17
CA THR A 42 8.16 1.15 -0.08
C THR A 42 8.31 0.31 1.18
N LEU A 43 9.46 0.36 1.86
CA LEU A 43 9.67 -0.36 3.12
C LEU A 43 8.71 0.11 4.22
N ALA A 44 8.48 1.42 4.35
CA ALA A 44 7.51 1.97 5.28
C ALA A 44 6.08 1.44 5.00
N GLN A 45 5.70 1.35 3.73
CA GLN A 45 4.43 0.77 3.30
C GLN A 45 4.31 -0.70 3.69
N TRP A 46 5.30 -1.53 3.38
CA TRP A 46 5.29 -2.96 3.73
C TRP A 46 5.13 -3.17 5.24
N TRP A 47 5.89 -2.44 6.05
CA TRP A 47 5.80 -2.55 7.51
C TRP A 47 4.47 -2.02 8.07
N GLY A 48 3.94 -0.92 7.52
CA GLY A 48 2.64 -0.40 7.96
C GLY A 48 1.48 -1.29 7.55
N ILE A 49 1.53 -1.91 6.37
CA ILE A 49 0.56 -2.93 5.93
C ILE A 49 0.58 -4.11 6.91
N TYR A 50 1.77 -4.63 7.24
CA TYR A 50 1.92 -5.71 8.21
C TYR A 50 1.26 -5.35 9.56
N LEU A 51 1.49 -4.13 10.04
CA LEU A 51 0.93 -3.64 11.29
C LEU A 51 -0.60 -3.52 11.24
N ILE A 52 -1.15 -2.97 10.14
CA ILE A 52 -2.60 -2.88 9.92
C ILE A 52 -3.23 -4.27 9.87
N PHE A 53 -2.59 -5.25 9.23
CA PHE A 53 -3.10 -6.62 9.21
C PHE A 53 -2.99 -7.31 10.55
N LYS A 54 -1.94 -7.02 11.33
CA LYS A 54 -1.77 -7.57 12.68
C LYS A 54 -2.91 -7.11 13.60
N ASN A 55 -3.25 -5.82 13.56
CA ASN A 55 -4.24 -5.19 14.44
C ASN A 55 -5.65 -5.12 13.81
N GLY A 56 -5.82 -5.58 12.58
CA GLY A 56 -7.07 -5.49 11.83
C GLY A 56 -8.02 -6.67 12.09
N THR A 57 -9.31 -6.40 12.13
CA THR A 57 -10.40 -7.38 12.36
C THR A 57 -10.78 -8.19 11.11
N THR A 58 -10.04 -8.06 9.99
CA THR A 58 -10.47 -8.54 8.67
C THR A 58 -10.30 -10.05 8.44
N LYS A 59 -9.57 -10.76 9.32
CA LYS A 59 -9.05 -12.12 9.06
C LYS A 59 -10.10 -13.24 8.97
N ASN A 60 -11.30 -13.07 9.52
CA ASN A 60 -12.35 -14.11 9.57
C ASN A 60 -13.55 -13.85 8.65
N THR A 61 -13.42 -12.99 7.65
CA THR A 61 -14.53 -12.69 6.73
C THR A 61 -14.45 -13.49 5.43
N PHE A 62 -15.58 -13.80 4.81
CA PHE A 62 -15.63 -14.43 3.48
C PHE A 62 -14.82 -13.62 2.44
N TYR A 63 -14.89 -12.29 2.49
CA TYR A 63 -14.08 -11.38 1.66
C TYR A 63 -12.57 -11.63 1.78
N TRP A 64 -12.08 -12.05 2.95
CA TRP A 64 -10.67 -12.37 3.15
C TRP A 64 -10.24 -13.65 2.42
N GLN A 65 -11.16 -14.61 2.21
CA GLN A 65 -10.87 -15.79 1.39
C GLN A 65 -10.71 -15.41 -0.08
N ILE A 66 -11.60 -14.56 -0.60
CA ILE A 66 -11.51 -14.05 -1.97
C ILE A 66 -10.22 -13.26 -2.18
N ILE A 67 -9.87 -12.35 -1.26
CA ILE A 67 -8.62 -11.57 -1.34
C ILE A 67 -7.40 -12.49 -1.33
N ARG A 68 -7.38 -13.54 -0.48
CA ARG A 68 -6.27 -14.52 -0.47
C ARG A 68 -6.13 -15.26 -1.79
N PHE A 69 -7.23 -15.68 -2.38
CA PHE A 69 -7.21 -16.32 -3.70
C PHE A 69 -6.65 -15.37 -4.77
N LEU A 70 -7.14 -14.14 -4.82
CA LEU A 70 -6.69 -13.13 -5.77
C LEU A 70 -5.21 -12.73 -5.56
N LEU A 71 -4.74 -12.69 -4.32
CA LEU A 71 -3.31 -12.52 -4.02
C LEU A 71 -2.48 -13.68 -4.56
N GLY A 72 -2.98 -14.92 -4.48
CA GLY A 72 -2.35 -16.07 -5.14
C GLY A 72 -2.25 -15.87 -6.66
N VAL A 73 -3.36 -15.49 -7.30
CA VAL A 73 -3.40 -15.19 -8.74
C VAL A 73 -2.43 -14.06 -9.11
N LEU A 74 -2.31 -13.03 -8.26
CA LEU A 74 -1.35 -11.94 -8.45
C LEU A 74 0.09 -12.48 -8.46
N VAL A 75 0.46 -13.29 -7.47
CA VAL A 75 1.81 -13.88 -7.38
C VAL A 75 2.13 -14.74 -8.59
N PHE A 76 1.20 -15.61 -9.00
CA PHE A 76 1.36 -16.41 -10.22
C PHE A 76 1.41 -15.53 -11.48
N GLY A 77 0.63 -14.46 -11.56
CA GLY A 77 0.68 -13.50 -12.66
C GLY A 77 2.03 -12.80 -12.77
N VAL A 78 2.66 -12.45 -11.64
CA VAL A 78 4.02 -11.88 -11.61
C VAL A 78 5.01 -12.92 -12.12
N PHE A 79 4.91 -14.16 -11.64
CA PHE A 79 5.79 -15.25 -12.05
C PHE A 79 5.70 -15.51 -13.57
N PHE A 80 4.48 -15.59 -14.10
CA PHE A 80 4.26 -15.75 -15.55
C PHE A 80 4.73 -14.55 -16.37
N LYS A 81 4.67 -13.33 -15.82
CA LYS A 81 5.22 -12.14 -16.49
C LYS A 81 6.73 -12.22 -16.59
N ILE A 82 7.42 -12.72 -15.56
CA ILE A 82 8.87 -12.97 -15.59
C ILE A 82 9.20 -14.07 -16.61
N MET A 83 8.40 -15.13 -16.67
CA MET A 83 8.53 -16.21 -17.66
C MET A 83 8.10 -15.80 -19.08
N HIS A 84 7.63 -14.57 -19.30
CA HIS A 84 7.11 -14.09 -20.59
C HIS A 84 5.94 -14.91 -21.14
N TRP A 85 5.18 -15.57 -20.26
CA TRP A 85 4.06 -16.39 -20.67
C TRP A 85 2.94 -15.51 -21.25
N PRO A 86 2.28 -15.93 -22.35
CA PRO A 86 1.15 -15.19 -22.89
C PRO A 86 0.06 -15.03 -21.82
N PHE A 87 -0.68 -13.92 -21.87
CA PHE A 87 -1.75 -13.59 -20.92
C PHE A 87 -1.36 -13.28 -19.47
N ALA A 88 -0.07 -13.28 -19.10
CA ALA A 88 0.37 -12.88 -17.76
C ALA A 88 -0.14 -11.49 -17.34
N GLY A 89 -0.22 -10.55 -18.29
CA GLY A 89 -0.79 -9.22 -18.06
C GLY A 89 -2.27 -9.26 -17.66
N ILE A 90 -3.06 -10.17 -18.25
CA ILE A 90 -4.48 -10.33 -17.94
C ILE A 90 -4.65 -10.90 -16.53
N MET A 91 -3.84 -11.89 -16.13
CA MET A 91 -3.88 -12.42 -14.76
C MET A 91 -3.55 -11.35 -13.70
N LEU A 92 -2.54 -10.52 -13.96
CA LEU A 92 -2.21 -9.38 -13.10
C LEU A 92 -3.35 -8.36 -13.03
N MET A 93 -3.99 -8.05 -14.17
CA MET A 93 -5.12 -7.14 -14.23
C MET A 93 -6.31 -7.67 -13.42
N VAL A 94 -6.71 -8.92 -13.64
CA VAL A 94 -7.86 -9.55 -12.97
C VAL A 94 -7.64 -9.62 -11.45
N SER A 95 -6.44 -9.97 -11.01
CA SER A 95 -6.11 -10.02 -9.59
C SER A 95 -6.13 -8.63 -8.94
N LEU A 96 -5.50 -7.62 -9.55
CA LEU A 96 -5.49 -6.25 -9.01
C LEU A 96 -6.89 -5.64 -8.95
N LEU A 97 -7.64 -5.69 -10.05
CA LEU A 97 -9.01 -5.18 -10.11
C LEU A 97 -9.94 -5.96 -9.17
N GLY A 98 -9.78 -7.28 -9.12
CA GLY A 98 -10.53 -8.13 -8.20
C GLY A 98 -10.30 -7.76 -6.74
N ILE A 99 -9.07 -7.45 -6.34
CA ILE A 99 -8.75 -7.05 -4.95
C ILE A 99 -9.43 -5.71 -4.64
N SER A 100 -9.28 -4.71 -5.53
CA SER A 100 -9.92 -3.40 -5.36
C SER A 100 -11.44 -3.50 -5.31
N PHE A 101 -12.04 -4.31 -6.19
CA PHE A 101 -13.48 -4.54 -6.23
C PHE A 101 -13.98 -5.26 -4.98
N THR A 102 -13.28 -6.31 -4.52
CA THR A 102 -13.65 -7.02 -3.28
C THR A 102 -13.60 -6.08 -2.07
N TYR A 103 -12.62 -5.17 -2.03
CA TYR A 103 -12.53 -4.14 -1.00
C TYR A 103 -13.68 -3.12 -1.07
N LEU A 104 -14.10 -2.72 -2.27
CA LEU A 104 -15.25 -1.86 -2.49
C LEU A 104 -16.53 -2.51 -1.96
N VAL A 105 -16.80 -3.76 -2.37
CA VAL A 105 -18.00 -4.50 -1.92
C VAL A 105 -18.00 -4.64 -0.40
N ARG A 106 -16.85 -4.96 0.20
CA ARG A 106 -16.71 -5.05 1.66
C ARG A 106 -16.99 -3.70 2.34
N PHE A 107 -16.48 -2.60 1.79
CA PHE A 107 -16.68 -1.27 2.35
C PHE A 107 -18.16 -0.88 2.35
N VAL A 108 -18.85 -1.10 1.23
CA VAL A 108 -20.31 -0.87 1.12
C VAL A 108 -21.09 -1.78 2.06
N ALA A 109 -20.76 -3.08 2.11
CA ALA A 109 -21.48 -4.06 2.93
C ALA A 109 -21.31 -3.84 4.44
N LYS A 110 -20.17 -3.27 4.87
CA LYS A 110 -19.91 -3.02 6.28
C LYS A 110 -20.66 -1.80 6.83
N ASN A 111 -21.15 -0.91 5.94
CA ASN A 111 -21.90 0.31 6.25
C ASN A 111 -21.24 1.19 7.35
N ASP A 112 -19.91 1.13 7.48
CA ASP A 112 -19.15 1.83 8.51
C ASP A 112 -18.30 2.95 7.89
N PHE A 113 -18.83 4.16 7.92
CA PHE A 113 -18.15 5.33 7.35
C PHE A 113 -17.09 5.93 8.29
N SER A 114 -16.42 5.10 9.09
CA SER A 114 -15.29 5.57 9.89
C SER A 114 -14.19 6.10 8.96
N VAL A 115 -13.55 7.21 9.33
CA VAL A 115 -12.47 7.84 8.54
C VAL A 115 -11.37 6.82 8.22
N LEU A 116 -11.09 5.90 9.16
CA LEU A 116 -10.11 4.83 8.96
C LEU A 116 -10.55 3.84 7.87
N SER A 117 -11.83 3.46 7.84
CA SER A 117 -12.37 2.55 6.81
C SER A 117 -12.34 3.22 5.43
N ILE A 118 -12.71 4.50 5.35
CA ILE A 118 -12.66 5.29 4.10
C ILE A 118 -11.23 5.42 3.59
N LEU A 119 -10.27 5.76 4.45
CA LEU A 119 -8.87 5.89 4.05
C LEU A 119 -8.26 4.56 3.60
N LYS A 120 -8.57 3.45 4.27
CA LYS A 120 -8.15 2.11 3.83
C LYS A 120 -8.68 1.81 2.44
N PHE A 121 -9.95 2.10 2.21
CA PHE A 121 -10.57 1.90 0.91
C PHE A 121 -9.91 2.78 -0.17
N LEU A 122 -9.81 4.09 0.04
CA LEU A 122 -9.19 5.03 -0.90
C LEU A 122 -7.75 4.64 -1.24
N TRP A 123 -6.97 4.22 -0.25
CA TRP A 123 -5.61 3.78 -0.44
C TRP A 123 -5.54 2.48 -1.29
N VAL A 124 -6.34 1.46 -0.98
CA VAL A 124 -6.39 0.21 -1.77
C VAL A 124 -6.92 0.45 -3.19
N PHE A 125 -7.89 1.35 -3.33
CA PHE A 125 -8.49 1.67 -4.62
C PHE A 125 -7.52 2.46 -5.52
N SER A 126 -6.86 3.48 -4.98
CA SER A 126 -5.85 4.27 -5.71
C SER A 126 -4.64 3.42 -6.10
N THR A 127 -4.12 2.57 -5.21
CA THR A 127 -3.02 1.64 -5.55
C THR A 127 -3.41 0.67 -6.66
N GLY A 128 -4.62 0.10 -6.62
CA GLY A 128 -5.11 -0.82 -7.65
C GLY A 128 -5.26 -0.16 -9.02
N ILE A 129 -5.88 1.03 -9.07
CA ILE A 129 -6.05 1.78 -10.33
C ILE A 129 -4.70 2.17 -10.92
N LEU A 130 -3.78 2.71 -10.12
CA LEU A 130 -2.48 3.11 -10.64
C LEU A 130 -1.67 1.90 -11.13
N SER A 131 -1.71 0.79 -10.39
CA SER A 131 -1.05 -0.45 -10.82
C SER A 131 -1.62 -0.95 -12.15
N PHE A 132 -2.94 -0.88 -12.34
CA PHE A 132 -3.58 -1.20 -13.61
C PHE A 132 -3.12 -0.29 -14.75
N LEU A 133 -3.14 1.03 -14.54
CA LEU A 133 -2.71 2.01 -15.54
C LEU A 133 -1.22 1.89 -15.90
N SER A 134 -0.37 1.50 -14.94
CA SER A 134 1.05 1.23 -15.18
C SER A 134 1.26 -0.04 -16.02
N ILE A 135 0.44 -1.09 -15.80
CA ILE A 135 0.55 -2.34 -16.56
C ILE A 135 0.10 -2.15 -18.02
N THR A 136 -0.97 -1.39 -18.25
CA THR A 136 -1.50 -1.12 -19.59
C THR A 136 -0.67 -0.13 -20.40
N ARG A 137 0.41 0.41 -19.83
CA ARG A 137 1.28 1.44 -20.42
C ARG A 137 0.55 2.73 -20.82
N ILE A 138 -0.64 2.96 -20.28
CA ILE A 138 -1.39 4.21 -20.51
C ILE A 138 -0.64 5.38 -19.85
N ILE A 139 -0.04 5.16 -18.68
CA ILE A 139 0.81 6.15 -18.03
C ILE A 139 2.25 5.98 -18.57
N PRO A 140 2.82 7.02 -19.21
CA PRO A 140 4.22 6.97 -19.63
C PRO A 140 5.12 6.81 -18.40
N LYS A 141 6.14 5.95 -18.54
CA LYS A 141 7.08 5.58 -17.46
C LYS A 141 7.74 6.79 -16.77
N ASN A 142 7.74 7.96 -17.42
CA ASN A 142 8.35 9.19 -16.91
C ASN A 142 7.44 10.00 -15.96
N ASN A 143 6.15 9.66 -15.83
CA ASN A 143 5.21 10.43 -15.00
C ASN A 143 5.21 9.94 -13.54
N ASN A 144 6.33 10.15 -12.85
CA ASN A 144 6.53 9.76 -11.45
C ASN A 144 5.56 10.46 -10.48
N THR A 145 4.97 11.59 -10.88
CA THR A 145 4.10 12.41 -10.02
C THR A 145 2.82 11.69 -9.59
N ILE A 146 2.26 10.84 -10.46
CA ILE A 146 1.00 10.14 -10.19
C ILE A 146 1.20 9.05 -9.11
N SER A 147 2.40 8.49 -9.02
CA SER A 147 2.77 7.45 -8.05
C SER A 147 2.79 7.94 -6.59
N PHE A 148 2.76 9.26 -6.34
CA PHE A 148 2.72 9.80 -4.97
C PHE A 148 1.32 9.79 -4.34
N ILE A 149 0.24 9.68 -5.12
CA ILE A 149 -1.13 9.73 -4.59
C ILE A 149 -1.39 8.64 -3.53
N PRO A 150 -1.07 7.35 -3.78
CA PRO A 150 -1.27 6.32 -2.77
C PRO A 150 -0.33 6.46 -1.59
N LEU A 151 0.85 7.06 -1.79
CA LEU A 151 1.78 7.33 -0.70
C LEU A 151 1.20 8.36 0.27
N ILE A 152 0.64 9.46 -0.24
CA ILE A 152 0.00 10.49 0.60
C ILE A 152 -1.17 9.89 1.38
N LEU A 153 -2.03 9.11 0.71
CA LEU A 153 -3.14 8.41 1.36
C LEU A 153 -2.66 7.42 2.43
N PHE A 154 -1.57 6.70 2.16
CA PHE A 154 -0.96 5.81 3.14
C PHE A 154 -0.45 6.57 4.37
N CYS A 155 0.18 7.74 4.20
CA CYS A 155 0.66 8.56 5.31
C CYS A 155 -0.50 9.06 6.18
N MET A 156 -1.59 9.54 5.55
CA MET A 156 -2.80 9.95 6.26
C MET A 156 -3.42 8.78 7.03
N LEU A 157 -3.53 7.61 6.40
CA LEU A 157 -4.03 6.40 7.03
C LEU A 157 -3.17 6.01 8.24
N PHE A 158 -1.85 6.02 8.09
CA PHE A 158 -0.92 5.59 9.11
C PHE A 158 -0.91 6.53 10.32
N THR A 159 -0.90 7.84 10.10
CA THR A 159 -0.95 8.84 11.18
C THR A 159 -2.25 8.75 11.99
N LEU A 160 -3.39 8.57 11.32
CA LEU A 160 -4.67 8.35 12.01
C LEU A 160 -4.71 7.03 12.77
N PHE A 161 -4.15 5.97 12.18
CA PHE A 161 -4.03 4.68 12.86
C PHE A 161 -3.23 4.79 14.17
N LEU A 162 -2.08 5.48 14.13
CA LEU A 162 -1.26 5.75 15.32
C LEU A 162 -2.02 6.56 16.38
N SER A 163 -2.76 7.58 15.96
CA SER A 163 -3.58 8.40 16.86
C SER A 163 -4.64 7.57 17.59
N GLN A 164 -5.32 6.66 16.88
CA GLN A 164 -6.33 5.78 17.46
C GLN A 164 -5.74 4.77 18.44
N GLU A 165 -4.60 4.16 18.09
CA GLU A 165 -3.95 3.20 18.98
C GLU A 165 -3.41 3.84 20.26
N TYR A 166 -2.87 5.07 20.15
CA TYR A 166 -2.44 5.83 21.32
C TYR A 166 -3.62 6.13 22.26
N LYS A 167 -4.76 6.57 21.71
CA LYS A 167 -5.99 6.81 22.50
C LYS A 167 -6.47 5.55 23.20
N SER A 168 -6.47 4.41 22.51
CA SER A 168 -6.88 3.11 23.08
C SER A 168 -6.02 2.69 24.27
N LYS A 169 -4.69 2.85 24.20
CA LYS A 169 -3.78 2.51 25.31
C LYS A 169 -3.91 3.44 26.52
N LYS A 170 -4.28 4.71 26.30
CA LYS A 170 -4.49 5.68 27.37
C LYS A 170 -5.80 5.42 28.14
N ALA A 171 -6.84 4.90 27.47
CA ALA A 171 -8.11 4.57 28.11
C ALA A 171 -8.07 3.31 29.01
N LEU A 172 -7.01 2.50 28.90
CA LEU A 172 -6.78 1.28 29.68
C LEU A 172 -5.88 1.49 30.91
N LYS A 173 -5.39 2.71 31.13
CA LYS A 173 -4.59 3.12 32.28
C LYS A 173 -5.37 4.07 33.16
#